data_AF-A0A9Q1RN84-F1
#
_entry.id   AF-A0A9Q1RN84-F1
#
_cell.length_a   1.000
_cell.length_b   1.000
_cell.length_c   1.000
_cell.angle_alpha   90.00
_cell.angle_beta   90.00
_cell.angle_gamma   90.00
#
_symmetry.space_group_name_H-M   'P 1'
#
loop_
_entity.id
_entity.type
_entity.pdbx_description
1 polymer ?
#
loop_
_entity_poly.entity_id
_entity_poly.type
_entity_poly.pdbx_seq_one_letter_code
_entity_poly.pdbx_strand_id
1 'polypeptide(L)'
;MNPRLVDTGTSLIDFYSNGGDVGAARLIFDDLSVKSTTTWTTIIAASVNTGKSEISLQLLRNMLETDVVPDNYVVSSILGACSSLEYLEGGKEIHAYVL
;
A
#
# COMPACT_ATOMS: atom_id res chain seq x y z
N MET A 1 9.96 -3.11 -21.68
CA MET A 1 9.15 -3.73 -20.61
C MET A 1 7.70 -3.82 -21.07
N ASN A 2 6.93 -4.86 -20.72
CA ASN A 2 5.53 -5.04 -21.20
C ASN A 2 4.52 -4.48 -20.17
N PRO A 3 3.85 -3.34 -20.43
CA PRO A 3 2.95 -2.68 -19.48
C PRO A 3 1.77 -3.57 -19.05
N ARG A 4 1.31 -4.47 -19.93
CA ARG A 4 0.13 -5.31 -19.70
C ARG A 4 0.28 -6.28 -18.53
N LEU A 5 1.50 -6.68 -18.18
CA LEU A 5 1.75 -7.60 -17.06
C LEU A 5 1.61 -6.90 -15.70
N VAL A 6 2.03 -5.64 -15.60
CA VAL A 6 1.87 -4.84 -14.36
C VAL A 6 0.39 -4.58 -14.09
N ASP A 7 -0.39 -4.31 -15.15
CA ASP A 7 -1.84 -4.14 -15.05
C ASP A 7 -2.55 -5.44 -14.64
N THR A 8 -2.09 -6.60 -15.14
CA THR A 8 -2.64 -7.92 -14.77
C THR A 8 -2.35 -8.25 -13.30
N GLY A 9 -1.11 -8.06 -12.84
CA GLY A 9 -0.75 -8.27 -11.44
C GLY A 9 -1.53 -7.35 -10.50
N THR A 10 -1.64 -6.07 -10.84
CA THR A 10 -2.42 -5.09 -10.06
C THR A 10 -3.90 -5.47 -10.00
N SER A 11 -4.47 -5.96 -11.10
CA SER A 11 -5.87 -6.42 -11.15
C SER A 11 -6.12 -7.64 -10.26
N LEU A 12 -5.15 -8.57 -10.18
CA LEU A 12 -5.25 -9.71 -9.26
C LEU A 12 -5.13 -9.28 -7.80
N ILE A 13 -4.21 -8.35 -7.49
CA ILE A 13 -4.09 -7.78 -6.14
C ILE A 13 -5.42 -7.14 -5.73
N ASP A 14 -6.03 -6.33 -6.59
CA ASP A 14 -7.33 -5.71 -6.34
C ASP A 14 -8.43 -6.76 -6.13
N PHE A 15 -8.50 -7.79 -6.98
CA PHE A 15 -9.46 -8.88 -6.86
C PHE A 15 -9.38 -9.59 -5.50
N TYR A 16 -8.18 -10.01 -5.09
CA TYR A 16 -8.00 -10.70 -3.80
C TYR A 16 -8.23 -9.77 -2.61
N SER A 17 -7.83 -8.50 -2.72
CA SER A 17 -8.06 -7.48 -1.68
C SER A 17 -9.55 -7.23 -1.44
N ASN A 18 -10.33 -7.07 -2.52
CA ASN A 18 -11.78 -6.89 -2.44
C ASN A 18 -12.51 -8.14 -1.94
N GLY A 19 -11.93 -9.32 -2.14
CA GLY A 19 -12.37 -10.58 -1.53
C GLY A 19 -12.00 -10.73 -0.04
N GLY A 20 -11.27 -9.78 0.55
CA GLY A 20 -10.79 -9.84 1.93
C GLY A 20 -9.51 -10.67 2.14
N ASP A 21 -8.99 -11.29 1.08
CA ASP A 21 -7.76 -12.09 1.12
C ASP A 21 -6.52 -11.24 0.81
N VAL A 22 -6.20 -10.35 1.76
CA VAL A 22 -4.99 -9.51 1.67
C VAL A 22 -3.70 -10.35 1.68
N GLY A 23 -3.76 -11.59 2.18
CA GLY A 23 -2.62 -12.51 2.14
C GLY A 23 -2.28 -12.92 0.71
N ALA A 24 -3.28 -13.37 -0.05
CA ALA A 24 -3.11 -13.69 -1.47
C ALA A 24 -2.69 -12.46 -2.28
N ALA A 25 -3.30 -11.29 -2.01
CA ALA A 25 -2.90 -10.04 -2.65
C ALA A 25 -1.41 -9.72 -2.39
N ARG A 26 -0.93 -9.94 -1.16
CA ARG A 26 0.47 -9.73 -0.78
C ARG A 26 1.43 -10.69 -1.49
N LEU A 27 1.07 -11.96 -1.64
CA LEU A 27 1.90 -12.93 -2.36
C LEU A 27 2.13 -12.52 -3.82
N ILE A 28 1.08 -12.05 -4.50
CA ILE A 28 1.18 -11.57 -5.87
C ILE A 28 2.02 -10.30 -5.93
N PHE A 29 1.78 -9.36 -4.99
CA PHE A 29 2.58 -8.15 -4.89
C PHE A 29 4.07 -8.44 -4.74
N ASP A 30 4.44 -9.37 -3.85
CA ASP A 30 5.84 -9.72 -3.60
C ASP A 30 6.50 -10.37 -4.83
N ASP A 31 5.76 -11.16 -5.61
CA ASP A 31 6.23 -11.82 -6.85
C ASP A 31 6.43 -10.84 -8.04
N LEU A 32 5.76 -9.68 -8.02
CA LEU A 32 5.93 -8.69 -9.09
C LEU A 32 7.33 -8.07 -9.07
N SER A 33 8.11 -8.34 -10.11
CA SER A 33 9.45 -7.75 -10.31
C SER A 33 9.44 -6.22 -10.44
N VAL A 34 8.34 -5.64 -10.93
CA VAL A 34 8.15 -4.19 -11.03
C VAL A 34 6.77 -3.83 -10.55
N LYS A 35 6.70 -2.80 -9.71
CA LYS A 35 5.50 -2.33 -9.03
C LYS A 35 5.29 -0.88 -9.45
N SER A 36 4.16 -0.57 -10.08
CA SER A 36 3.80 0.81 -10.40
C SER A 36 3.24 1.52 -9.18
N THR A 37 3.06 2.85 -9.25
CA THR A 37 2.32 3.61 -8.24
C THR A 37 0.98 2.95 -7.93
N THR A 38 0.22 2.55 -8.95
CA THR A 38 -1.07 1.87 -8.77
C THR A 38 -0.90 0.55 -8.01
N THR A 39 0.10 -0.27 -8.34
CA THR A 39 0.36 -1.53 -7.63
C THR A 39 0.61 -1.31 -6.14
N TRP A 40 1.42 -0.31 -5.79
CA TRP A 40 1.67 0.08 -4.40
C TRP A 40 0.42 0.62 -3.72
N THR A 41 -0.29 1.55 -4.36
CA THR A 41 -1.52 2.15 -3.84
C THR A 41 -2.58 1.08 -3.54
N THR A 42 -2.77 0.10 -4.43
CA THR A 42 -3.75 -0.98 -4.24
C THR A 42 -3.43 -1.83 -3.01
N ILE A 43 -2.19 -2.32 -2.84
CA ILE A 43 -1.85 -3.20 -1.70
C ILE A 43 -1.84 -2.44 -0.36
N ILE A 44 -1.44 -1.17 -0.37
CA ILE A 44 -1.45 -0.32 0.82
C ILE A 44 -2.90 -0.05 1.24
N ALA A 45 -3.77 0.34 0.31
CA ALA A 45 -5.18 0.57 0.58
C ALA A 45 -5.87 -0.69 1.13
N ALA A 46 -5.58 -1.86 0.56
CA ALA A 46 -6.07 -3.14 1.06
C ALA A 46 -5.62 -3.42 2.52
N SER A 47 -4.37 -3.08 2.84
CA SER A 47 -3.82 -3.25 4.20
C SER A 47 -4.49 -2.29 5.19
N VAL A 48 -4.70 -1.02 4.80
CA VAL A 48 -5.45 -0.03 5.60
C VAL A 48 -6.88 -0.49 5.86
N ASN A 49 -7.60 -0.90 4.81
CA ASN A 49 -9.02 -1.27 4.90
C ASN A 49 -9.26 -2.53 5.75
N THR A 50 -8.23 -3.35 5.96
CA THR A 50 -8.29 -4.54 6.83
C THR A 50 -7.76 -4.30 8.24
N GLY A 51 -7.47 -3.04 8.60
CA GLY A 51 -6.98 -2.68 9.93
C GLY A 51 -5.55 -3.12 10.22
N LYS A 52 -4.76 -3.42 9.17
CA LYS A 52 -3.37 -3.88 9.28
C LYS A 52 -2.41 -2.69 9.14
N SER A 53 -2.49 -1.70 10.04
CA SER A 53 -1.76 -0.44 9.89
C SER A 53 -0.24 -0.58 9.96
N GLU A 54 0.29 -1.54 10.71
CA GLU A 54 1.74 -1.81 10.73
C GLU A 54 2.23 -2.28 9.35
N ILE A 55 1.44 -3.12 8.68
CA ILE A 55 1.76 -3.62 7.34
C ILE A 55 1.64 -2.48 6.32
N SER A 56 0.62 -1.63 6.41
CA SER A 56 0.47 -0.49 5.49
C SER A 56 1.61 0.52 5.63
N LEU A 57 2.07 0.80 6.85
CA LEU A 57 3.23 1.64 7.11
C LEU A 57 4.53 1.01 6.58
N GLN A 58 4.73 -0.30 6.79
CA GLN A 58 5.88 -1.00 6.21
C GLN A 58 5.88 -0.92 4.68
N LEU A 59 4.73 -1.13 4.05
CA LEU A 59 4.59 -1.03 2.59
C LEU A 59 4.86 0.39 2.10
N LEU A 60 4.38 1.42 2.81
CA LEU A 60 4.72 2.80 2.46
C LEU A 60 6.22 3.07 2.57
N ARG A 61 6.88 2.65 3.66
CA ARG A 61 8.33 2.82 3.80
C ARG A 61 9.08 2.14 2.65
N ASN A 62 8.70 0.92 2.31
CA ASN A 62 9.29 0.21 1.16
C ASN A 62 9.03 0.96 -0.16
N MET A 63 7.86 1.58 -0.33
CA MET A 63 7.57 2.42 -1.50
C MET A 63 8.49 3.66 -1.54
N LEU A 64 8.72 4.31 -0.40
CA LEU A 64 9.60 5.48 -0.26
C LEU A 64 11.08 5.17 -0.47
N GLU A 65 11.50 3.92 -0.31
CA GLU A 65 12.85 3.45 -0.67
C GLU A 65 13.01 3.24 -2.19
N THR A 66 11.93 3.40 -2.96
CA THR A 66 11.96 3.37 -4.43
C THR A 66 11.78 4.77 -5.02
N ASP A 67 11.94 4.91 -6.34
CA ASP A 67 11.65 6.17 -7.06
C ASP A 67 10.15 6.44 -7.24
N VAL A 68 9.26 5.62 -6.65
CA VAL A 68 7.81 5.74 -6.79
C VAL A 68 7.24 6.65 -5.70
N VAL A 69 6.63 7.77 -6.12
CA VAL A 69 6.05 8.75 -5.19
C VAL A 69 4.63 8.34 -4.78
N PRO A 70 4.33 8.25 -3.46
CA PRO A 70 2.98 8.09 -2.95
C PRO A 70 2.07 9.26 -3.34
N ASP A 71 0.82 8.98 -3.70
CA ASP A 71 -0.18 10.02 -3.91
C ASP A 71 -0.85 10.45 -2.58
N ASN A 72 -1.59 11.57 -2.63
CA ASN A 72 -2.28 12.12 -1.46
C ASN A 72 -3.35 11.17 -0.89
N TYR A 73 -3.90 10.27 -1.71
CA TYR A 73 -4.89 9.31 -1.26
C TYR A 73 -4.26 8.24 -0.36
N VAL A 74 -3.09 7.70 -0.75
CA VAL A 74 -2.32 6.76 0.07
C VAL A 74 -1.95 7.38 1.42
N VAL A 75 -1.39 8.58 1.38
CA VAL A 75 -0.93 9.30 2.59
C VAL A 75 -2.09 9.54 3.56
N SER A 76 -3.21 10.08 3.07
CA SER A 76 -4.40 10.34 3.90
C SER A 76 -5.02 9.06 4.45
N SER A 77 -5.04 7.97 3.67
CA SER A 77 -5.56 6.68 4.11
C SER A 77 -4.73 6.09 5.26
N ILE A 78 -3.40 6.12 5.17
CA ILE A 78 -2.53 5.62 6.24
C ILE A 78 -2.65 6.51 7.48
N LEU A 79 -2.71 7.83 7.33
CA LEU A 79 -2.90 8.74 8.46
C LEU A 79 -4.22 8.47 9.20
N GLY A 80 -5.31 8.24 8.45
CA GLY A 80 -6.60 7.82 8.99
C GLY A 80 -6.50 6.49 9.75
N ALA A 81 -5.82 5.50 9.18
CA ALA A 81 -5.59 4.20 9.81
C ALA A 81 -4.80 4.32 11.13
N CYS A 82 -3.78 5.18 11.16
CA CYS A 82 -3.02 5.48 12.37
C CYS A 82 -3.92 6.11 13.44
N SER A 83 -4.79 7.04 13.05
CA SER A 83 -5.76 7.65 13.98
C SER A 83 -6.74 6.63 14.53
N SER A 84 -7.27 5.72 13.70
CA SER A 84 -8.26 4.72 14.12
C SER A 84 -7.67 3.64 15.03
N LEU A 85 -6.38 3.34 14.91
CA LEU A 85 -5.68 2.37 15.76
C LEU A 85 -4.92 3.00 16.93
N GLU A 86 -5.08 4.30 17.16
CA GLU A 86 -4.31 5.06 18.18
C GLU A 86 -2.78 4.93 18.00
N TYR A 87 -2.32 4.71 16.75
CA TYR A 87 -0.92 4.49 16.44
C TYR A 87 -0.18 5.81 16.22
N LEU A 88 0.10 6.51 17.32
CA LEU A 88 0.72 7.84 17.33
C LEU A 88 2.04 7.90 16.57
N GLU A 89 2.90 6.88 16.70
CA GLU A 89 4.22 6.91 16.08
C GLU A 89 4.15 6.83 14.55
N GLY A 90 3.28 5.96 14.01
CA GLY A 90 2.98 5.94 12.58
C GLY A 90 2.42 7.28 12.09
N GLY A 91 1.53 7.90 12.88
CA GLY A 91 1.00 9.23 12.56
C GLY A 91 2.08 10.31 12.44
N LYS A 92 3.08 10.31 13.32
CA LYS A 92 4.22 11.24 13.26
C LYS A 92 5.10 10.99 12.04
N GLU A 93 5.33 9.73 11.67
CA GLU A 93 6.13 9.40 10.49
C GLU A 93 5.48 9.92 9.20
N ILE A 94 4.17 9.70 9.04
CA ILE A 94 3.43 10.23 7.90
C ILE A 94 3.40 11.75 7.92
N HIS A 95 3.22 12.35 9.10
CA HIS A 95 3.24 13.81 9.25
C HIS A 95 4.60 14.42 8.87
N ALA A 96 5.71 13.79 9.27
CA ALA A 96 7.06 14.22 8.91
C ALA A 96 7.35 14.06 7.40
N TYR A 97 6.76 13.05 6.76
CA TYR A 97 6.89 12.86 5.31
C TYR A 97 6.21 13.98 4.50
N VAL A 98 5.10 14.55 4.99
CA VAL A 98 4.32 15.57 4.26
C VAL A 98 4.74 17.02 4.53
N LEU A 99 5.74 17.24 5.39
CA LEU A 99 6.28 18.56 5.75
C LEU A 99 7.60 18.83 5.01
#